data_AF-A0A7V6QRV3-F1
#
_entry.id   AF-A0A7V6QRV3-F1
#
_cell.length_a   1.000
_cell.length_b   1.000
_cell.length_c   1.000
_cell.angle_alpha   90.00
_cell.angle_beta   90.00
_cell.angle_gamma   90.00
#
_symmetry.space_group_name_H-M   'P 1'
#
loop_
_entity.id
_entity.type
_entity.pdbx_description
1 polymer ?
#
loop_
_entity_poly.entity_id
_entity_poly.type
_entity_poly.pdbx_seq_one_letter_code
_entity_poly.pdbx_strand_id
1 'polypeptide(L)' 'MAEKSGYPSGTAEWKKKAADWLFEERLLSDEAWKMEIEEPLPFWAQAAVYQRLFNRMKEGNQK' A
#
# COMPACT_ATOMS: atom_id res chain seq x y z
N MET A 1 -0.99 -5.65 -23.60
CA MET A 1 -0.92 -6.57 -22.44
C MET A 1 0.09 -5.94 -21.50
N ALA A 2 -0.34 -5.38 -20.37
CA ALA A 2 0.52 -4.54 -19.53
C ALA A 2 1.31 -5.41 -18.53
N GLU A 3 2.52 -5.82 -18.92
CA GLU A 3 3.49 -6.52 -18.06
C GLU A 3 4.23 -5.58 -17.09
N LYS A 4 3.55 -4.57 -16.53
CA LYS A 4 4.16 -3.54 -15.66
C LYS A 4 3.74 -3.67 -14.20
N SER A 5 3.77 -4.87 -13.65
CA SER A 5 3.46 -5.07 -12.24
C SER A 5 4.72 -5.67 -11.63
N GLY A 6 5.63 -4.83 -11.12
CA GLY A 6 6.92 -5.22 -10.51
C GLY A 6 6.79 -6.06 -9.24
N TYR A 7 5.92 -7.06 -9.24
CA TYR A 7 5.65 -8.01 -8.18
C TYR A 7 6.31 -9.35 -8.50
N PRO A 8 6.80 -10.09 -7.49
CA PRO A 8 7.40 -11.39 -7.71
C PRO A 8 6.40 -12.41 -8.29
N SER A 9 6.93 -13.34 -9.07
CA SER A 9 6.18 -14.45 -9.67
C SER A 9 5.46 -15.26 -8.59
N GLY A 10 4.18 -15.59 -8.81
CA GLY A 10 3.37 -16.33 -7.83
C GLY A 10 2.69 -15.46 -6.77
N THR A 11 2.92 -14.15 -6.74
CA THR A 11 2.17 -13.24 -5.86
C THR A 11 0.67 -13.31 -6.16
N ALA A 12 -0.14 -13.61 -5.14
CA ALA A 12 -1.59 -13.67 -5.26
C ALA A 12 -2.18 -12.32 -5.72
N GLU A 13 -3.20 -12.36 -6.57
CA GLU A 13 -3.79 -11.13 -7.14
C GLU A 13 -4.36 -10.17 -6.09
N TRP A 14 -4.93 -10.70 -5.00
CA TRP A 14 -5.47 -9.87 -3.92
C TRP A 14 -4.37 -9.08 -3.20
N LYS A 15 -3.15 -9.65 -3.07
CA LYS A 15 -1.99 -8.94 -2.50
C LYS A 15 -1.58 -7.79 -3.42
N LYS A 16 -1.46 -8.06 -4.73
CA LYS A 16 -1.14 -7.05 -5.74
C LYS A 16 -2.12 -5.88 -5.70
N LYS A 17 -3.42 -6.18 -5.66
CA LYS A 17 -4.49 -5.17 -5.57
C LYS A 17 -4.37 -4.33 -4.30
N ALA A 18 -4.07 -4.95 -3.15
CA ALA A 18 -3.90 -4.23 -1.90
C ALA A 18 -2.68 -3.28 -1.94
N ALA A 19 -1.54 -3.76 -2.46
CA ALA A 19 -0.34 -2.94 -2.60
C ALA A 19 -0.53 -1.77 -3.59
N ASP A 20 -1.20 -2.02 -4.72
CA ASP A 20 -1.52 -0.98 -5.69
C ASP A 20 -2.44 0.08 -5.07
N TRP A 21 -3.51 -0.34 -4.39
CA TRP A 21 -4.42 0.57 -3.67
C TRP A 21 -3.68 1.42 -2.62
N LEU A 22 -2.79 0.81 -1.82
CA LEU A 22 -1.99 1.55 -0.84
C LEU A 22 -1.08 2.60 -1.50
N PHE A 23 -0.57 2.32 -2.70
CA PHE A 23 0.25 3.26 -3.45
C PHE A 23 -0.59 4.38 -4.09
N GLU A 24 -1.71 4.04 -4.76
CA GLU A 24 -2.64 5.00 -5.37
C GLU A 24 -3.19 5.98 -4.33
N GLU A 25 -3.51 5.50 -3.13
CA GLU A 25 -4.01 6.31 -2.02
C GLU A 25 -2.91 7.10 -1.30
N ARG A 26 -1.68 7.11 -1.84
CA ARG A 26 -0.49 7.81 -1.30
C ARG A 26 -0.16 7.38 0.14
N LEU A 27 -0.58 6.17 0.54
CA LEU A 27 -0.28 5.60 1.86
C LEU A 27 1.13 5.03 1.88
N LEU A 28 1.54 4.39 0.78
CA LEU A 28 2.93 4.04 0.51
C LEU A 28 3.62 5.17 -0.26
N SER A 29 4.88 5.42 0.09
CA SER A 29 5.68 6.50 -0.51
C SER A 29 6.59 6.04 -1.64
N ASP A 30 6.78 4.73 -1.83
CA ASP A 30 7.69 4.16 -2.82
C ASP A 30 7.13 2.87 -3.45
N GLU A 31 7.42 2.63 -4.73
CA GLU A 31 7.00 1.43 -5.46
C GLU A 31 7.87 0.20 -5.18
N ALA A 32 9.00 0.36 -4.49
CA ALA A 32 9.87 -0.75 -4.06
C ALA A 32 9.09 -1.82 -3.26
N TRP A 33 8.04 -1.41 -2.54
CA TRP A 33 7.13 -2.29 -1.81
C TRP A 33 6.43 -3.34 -2.68
N LYS A 34 6.36 -3.15 -4.00
CA LYS A 34 5.83 -4.15 -4.93
C LYS A 34 6.74 -5.39 -5.00
N MET A 35 8.07 -5.22 -4.83
CA MET A 35 9.03 -6.33 -4.82
C MET A 35 9.12 -7.03 -3.46
N GLU A 36 8.82 -6.31 -2.37
CA GLU A 36 8.93 -6.79 -0.98
C GLU A 36 7.55 -7.11 -0.37
N ILE A 37 6.58 -7.50 -1.20
CA ILE A 37 5.17 -7.68 -0.77
C ILE A 37 4.93 -8.79 0.26
N GLU A 38 5.89 -9.70 0.42
CA GLU A 38 5.83 -10.76 1.43
C GLU A 38 6.49 -10.34 2.74
N GLU A 39 7.24 -9.23 2.75
CA GLU A 39 7.84 -8.69 3.95
C GLU A 39 6.86 -7.75 4.66
N PRO A 40 6.75 -7.85 6.00
CA PRO A 40 5.95 -6.91 6.75
C PRO A 40 6.59 -5.53 6.70
N LEU A 41 5.75 -4.50 6.55
CA LEU A 41 6.17 -3.12 6.76
C LEU A 41 6.83 -2.96 8.15
N PRO A 42 7.95 -2.21 8.28
CA PRO A 42 8.50 -1.83 9.56
C PRO A 42 7.45 -1.21 10.47
N PHE A 43 7.57 -1.43 11.78
CA PHE A 43 6.56 -0.98 12.74
C PHE A 43 6.23 0.52 12.65
N TRP A 44 7.26 1.36 12.48
CA TRP A 44 7.07 2.81 12.30
C TRP A 44 6.34 3.16 11.01
N ALA A 45 6.55 2.38 9.93
CA ALA A 45 5.91 2.60 8.64
C ALA A 45 4.43 2.19 8.69
N GLN A 46 4.12 1.07 9.38
CA GLN A 46 2.74 0.68 9.68
C GLN A 46 2.02 1.78 10.47
N ALA A 47 2.65 2.31 11.52
CA ALA A 47 2.08 3.41 12.31
C ALA A 47 1.81 4.67 11.45
N ALA A 48 2.71 5.01 10.52
CA ALA A 48 2.51 6.12 9.59
C ALA A 48 1.32 5.89 8.65
N VAL A 49 1.17 4.68 8.10
CA VAL A 49 -0.01 4.31 7.29
C VAL A 49 -1.29 4.44 8.11
N TYR A 50 -1.32 3.92 9.34
CA TYR A 50 -2.49 4.04 10.21
C TYR A 50 -2.83 5.49 10.56
N GLN A 51 -1.82 6.33 10.83
CA GLN A 51 -2.04 7.75 11.10
C GLN A 51 -2.66 8.47 9.88
N ARG A 52 -2.16 8.21 8.67
CA ARG A 52 -2.72 8.80 7.43
C ARG A 52 -4.16 8.34 7.20
N LEU A 53 -4.45 7.05 7.38
CA LEU A 53 -5.80 6.51 7.28
C LEU A 53 -6.74 7.15 8.31
N PHE A 54 -6.29 7.26 9.56
CA PHE A 54 -7.07 7.88 10.63
C PHE A 54 -7.38 9.35 10.33
N ASN A 55 -6.38 10.12 9.90
CA ASN A 55 -6.56 11.52 9.53
C ASN A 55 -7.58 11.66 8.39
N ARG A 56 -7.47 10.83 7.35
CA ARG A 56 -8.42 10.85 6.22
C ARG A 56 -9.85 10.53 6.66
N MET A 57 -10.05 9.56 7.55
CA MET A 57 -11.37 9.27 8.11
C MET A 57 -11.89 10.45 8.93
N LYS A 58 -11.03 11.11 9.71
CA LYS A 58 -11.41 12.29 10.49
C LYS A 58 -11.82 13.47 9.60
N GLU A 59 -11.09 13.70 8.52
CA GLU A 59 -11.37 14.77 7.54
C GLU A 59 -12.63 14.46 6.72
N GLY A 60 -12.86 13.19 6.35
CA GLY A 60 -14.06 12.75 5.65
C GLY A 60 -15.35 12.82 6.49
N ASN A 61 -15.23 12.80 7.83
CA ASN A 61 -16.36 12.85 8.77
C ASN A 61 -16.78 14.28 9.17
N GLN A 62 -16.17 15.31 8.57
CA GLN A 62 -16.52 16.73 8.78
C GLN A 62 -17.34 17.35 7.64
N LYS A 63 -17.95 16.52 6.78
CA LYS A 63 -18.80 16.96 5.67
C LYS A 63 -20.25 16.55 5.86
#